data_AF-A0A485KMZ5-F1
#
_entry.id   AF-A0A485KMZ5-F1
#
_cell.length_a   1.000
_cell.length_b   1.000
_cell.length_c   1.000
_cell.angle_alpha   90.00
_cell.angle_beta   90.00
_cell.angle_gamma   90.00
#
_symmetry.space_group_name_H-M   'P 1'
#
loop_
_entity.id
_entity.type
_entity.pdbx_description
1 polymer ?
#
loop_
_entity_poly.entity_id
_entity_poly.type
_entity_poly.pdbx_seq_one_letter_code
_entity_poly.pdbx_strand_id
1 'polypeptide(L)'
;MSVAIKTLGPRRPSLATIELKLFFQRPVRVAGVIKHLFSGIYNVAMCYLYFYINPADQRAQQVYAPMLMCVITGSLAVLHFAGLFRTCVVGAMRSRFWDDDTWRPLARYISPTTQLLAMHLTGVLCQSYQAYHGSEYLVDHASAFAFVVVVALNCFVTPWFFLSKHRVVQSSIVPLIESVLGFFLSVLFQTYVFLVPSIYYSSSEAHQHDAKFNAQMSLVTRWIIASSPLDLVTKIVIQFSSYAALRKLVEATHVPVHMSPASPSVHSGRLVARQSSGEVSQHFQFQFRHNNTRVLYAVCTSVFGVVLVGLSGAANWPRSGCSNLCAFEFAPWGTRDCQCCYVEINCALLSHRANITIDSLLRPDQLGHRVYFIDIRRCPLPHGIPLDTLAPFQNIYGLYIAFSNMTQWSTDDLANTTTLALPDSLTALRISYSNLTAVPRLLASVPSHLIYLRLEGAPITTIPEMYVKAWATVPSISINEANLSKIPVGLLASTTLGWLELRGNRIAYVPPEWRPQVGFTLDLSANELMDGPWHIAQPGVTLELSSNPIASVSNALDETLLQKRTVVLDDTPFCASSSSSSPCQSKCARLCESKFIGNGNCDWSCYNAACAFDGGDCDSYGFT
;
A
#
# COMPACT_ATOMS: atom_id res chain seq x y z
N MET A 1 63.36 -33.12 19.09
CA MET A 1 63.36 -31.63 19.08
C MET A 1 62.07 -31.17 18.45
N SER A 2 61.10 -30.74 19.26
CA SER A 2 59.82 -30.21 18.77
C SER A 2 59.92 -28.68 18.72
N VAL A 3 59.77 -28.11 17.54
CA VAL A 3 59.82 -26.65 17.32
C VAL A 3 58.50 -26.07 17.81
N ALA A 4 58.55 -25.37 18.95
CA ALA A 4 57.44 -24.59 19.46
C ALA A 4 57.17 -23.39 18.53
N ILE A 5 56.09 -23.47 17.75
CA ILE A 5 55.53 -22.32 17.05
C ILE A 5 54.98 -21.37 18.12
N LYS A 6 55.72 -20.28 18.40
CA LYS A 6 55.19 -19.14 19.15
C LYS A 6 53.98 -18.60 18.40
N THR A 7 52.79 -18.88 18.90
CA THR A 7 51.56 -18.18 18.51
C THR A 7 51.72 -16.72 18.92
N LEU A 8 52.08 -15.87 17.96
CA LEU A 8 51.98 -14.42 18.10
C LEU A 8 50.52 -14.10 18.46
N GLY A 9 50.30 -13.58 19.67
CA GLY A 9 48.99 -13.08 20.10
C GLY A 9 48.43 -12.03 19.12
N PRO A 10 47.13 -11.70 19.22
CA PRO A 10 46.49 -10.78 18.28
C PRO A 10 47.29 -9.47 18.16
N ARG A 11 47.72 -9.15 16.94
CA ARG A 11 48.47 -7.91 16.64
C ARG A 11 47.72 -6.72 17.23
N ARG A 12 48.41 -5.92 18.05
CA ARG A 12 47.87 -4.64 18.55
C ARG A 12 47.44 -3.79 17.35
N PRO A 13 46.24 -3.18 17.37
CA PRO A 13 45.80 -2.32 16.28
C PRO A 13 46.78 -1.15 16.09
N SER A 14 47.07 -0.77 14.85
CA SER A 14 47.93 0.38 14.58
C SER A 14 47.30 1.66 15.15
N LEU A 15 48.12 2.66 15.50
CA LEU A 15 47.66 3.95 16.02
C LEU A 15 46.60 4.58 15.08
N ALA A 16 46.88 4.58 13.78
CA ALA A 16 45.95 5.01 12.73
C ALA A 16 44.60 4.26 12.72
N THR A 17 44.58 2.98 13.12
CA THR A 17 43.32 2.21 13.23
C THR A 17 42.49 2.67 14.41
N ILE A 18 43.13 3.02 15.53
CA ILE A 18 42.43 3.53 16.73
C ILE A 18 41.88 4.92 16.45
N GLU A 19 42.68 5.79 15.81
CA GLU A 19 42.29 7.15 15.43
C GLU A 19 41.09 7.17 14.49
N LEU A 20 41.10 6.34 13.43
CA LEU A 20 39.99 6.26 12.48
C LEU A 20 38.70 5.77 13.16
N LYS A 21 38.81 4.81 14.09
CA LYS A 21 37.65 4.31 14.85
C LYS A 21 37.04 5.38 15.74
N LEU A 22 37.87 6.13 16.47
CA LEU A 22 37.43 7.23 17.32
C LEU A 22 36.75 8.34 16.51
N PHE A 23 37.26 8.65 15.31
CA PHE A 23 36.67 9.63 14.39
C PHE A 23 35.24 9.23 13.97
N PHE A 24 35.03 7.97 13.57
CA PHE A 24 33.72 7.49 13.13
C PHE A 24 32.75 7.12 14.27
N GLN A 25 33.23 6.97 15.51
CA GLN A 25 32.44 6.42 16.61
C GLN A 25 31.17 7.23 16.92
N ARG A 26 31.26 8.56 17.07
CA ARG A 26 30.11 9.41 17.40
C ARG A 26 29.10 9.49 16.25
N PRO A 27 29.49 9.80 15.00
CA PRO A 27 28.56 9.83 13.87
C PRO A 27 27.85 8.50 13.64
N VAL A 28 28.58 7.38 13.70
CA VAL A 28 28.01 6.03 13.53
C VAL A 28 27.00 5.71 14.64
N ARG A 29 27.28 6.11 15.88
CA ARG A 29 26.36 5.89 16.99
C ARG A 29 25.06 6.67 16.80
N VAL A 30 25.13 7.94 16.39
CA VAL A 30 23.94 8.77 16.11
C VAL A 30 23.15 8.19 14.94
N ALA A 31 23.80 7.89 13.83
CA ALA A 31 23.17 7.27 12.66
C ALA A 31 22.53 5.92 13.02
N GLY A 32 23.18 5.12 13.87
CA GLY A 32 22.66 3.84 14.36
C GLY A 32 21.42 3.98 15.24
N VAL A 33 21.39 4.97 16.13
CA VAL A 33 20.19 5.27 16.95
C VAL A 33 19.02 5.66 16.06
N ILE A 34 19.22 6.64 15.16
CA ILE A 34 18.17 7.11 14.25
C ILE A 34 17.66 5.95 13.40
N LYS A 35 18.55 5.22 12.73
CA LYS A 35 18.17 4.12 11.86
C LYS A 35 17.46 3.00 12.62
N HIS A 36 17.97 2.57 13.78
CA HIS A 36 17.29 1.53 14.55
C HIS A 36 15.89 1.94 15.00
N LEU A 37 15.71 3.20 15.41
CA LEU A 37 14.41 3.71 15.83
C LEU A 37 13.41 3.71 14.67
N PHE A 38 13.73 4.37 13.55
CA PHE A 38 12.80 4.49 12.42
C PHE A 38 12.55 3.15 11.73
N SER A 39 13.58 2.32 11.51
CA SER A 39 13.39 0.98 10.97
C SER A 39 12.57 0.09 11.92
N GLY A 40 12.75 0.22 13.24
CA GLY A 40 11.96 -0.52 14.23
C GLY A 40 10.48 -0.17 14.14
N ILE A 41 10.15 1.13 14.16
CA ILE A 41 8.77 1.64 14.03
C ILE A 41 8.15 1.19 12.70
N TYR A 42 8.87 1.35 11.58
CA TYR A 42 8.42 0.91 10.27
C TYR A 42 8.07 -0.58 10.24
N ASN A 43 8.95 -1.44 10.78
CA ASN A 43 8.70 -2.88 10.81
C ASN A 43 7.53 -3.25 11.73
N VAL A 44 7.28 -2.51 12.82
CA VAL A 44 6.08 -2.70 13.65
C VAL A 44 4.82 -2.33 12.87
N ALA A 45 4.82 -1.20 12.16
CA ALA A 45 3.69 -0.77 11.34
C ALA A 45 3.37 -1.81 10.24
N MET A 46 4.39 -2.28 9.52
CA MET A 46 4.21 -3.34 8.52
C MET A 46 3.74 -4.66 9.13
N CYS A 47 4.28 -5.06 10.29
CA CYS A 47 3.83 -6.26 11.00
C CYS A 47 2.35 -6.16 11.38
N TYR A 48 1.91 -4.99 11.85
CA TYR A 48 0.50 -4.71 12.15
C TYR A 48 -0.37 -4.86 10.89
N LEU A 49 0.03 -4.25 9.77
CA LEU A 49 -0.71 -4.36 8.51
C LEU A 49 -0.83 -5.82 8.03
N TYR A 50 0.24 -6.60 8.07
CA TYR A 50 0.19 -8.03 7.70
C TYR A 50 -0.66 -8.87 8.64
N PHE A 51 -0.78 -8.49 9.92
CA PHE A 51 -1.57 -9.21 10.90
C PHE A 51 -3.07 -8.92 10.77
N TYR A 52 -3.44 -7.67 10.47
CA TYR A 52 -4.83 -7.21 10.44
C TYR A 52 -5.47 -7.19 9.05
N ILE A 53 -4.71 -7.44 7.97
CA ILE A 53 -5.27 -7.48 6.62
C ILE A 53 -6.29 -8.62 6.48
N ASN A 54 -7.53 -8.26 6.18
CA ASN A 54 -8.63 -9.22 6.08
C ASN A 54 -8.51 -10.06 4.78
N PRO A 55 -9.20 -11.21 4.68
CA PRO A 55 -9.09 -12.08 3.49
C PRO A 55 -9.57 -11.44 2.19
N ALA A 56 -10.47 -10.45 2.23
CA ALA A 56 -10.90 -9.73 1.04
C ALA A 56 -9.77 -8.83 0.53
N ASP A 57 -9.20 -7.99 1.40
CA ASP A 57 -8.09 -7.11 1.07
C ASP A 57 -6.85 -7.89 0.61
N GLN A 58 -6.60 -9.08 1.18
CA GLN A 58 -5.54 -9.98 0.69
C GLN A 58 -5.75 -10.37 -0.77
N ARG A 59 -7.01 -10.65 -1.19
CA ARG A 59 -7.35 -10.94 -2.59
C ARG A 59 -7.26 -9.68 -3.46
N ALA A 60 -7.77 -8.54 -2.99
CA ALA A 60 -7.71 -7.26 -3.71
C ALA A 60 -6.27 -6.83 -4.01
N GLN A 61 -5.39 -6.99 -3.02
CA GLN A 61 -4.00 -6.53 -3.07
C GLN A 61 -3.02 -7.63 -3.50
N GLN A 62 -3.53 -8.81 -3.88
CA GLN A 62 -2.73 -9.95 -4.35
C GLN A 62 -1.60 -10.33 -3.38
N VAL A 63 -1.93 -10.37 -2.09
CA VAL A 63 -0.95 -10.54 -1.02
C VAL A 63 -0.44 -11.98 -0.95
N TYR A 64 0.88 -12.12 -0.99
CA TYR A 64 1.59 -13.39 -0.92
C TYR A 64 2.20 -13.62 0.46
N ALA A 65 1.83 -14.76 1.07
CA ALA A 65 2.34 -15.24 2.35
C ALA A 65 2.34 -14.19 3.50
N PRO A 66 1.17 -13.58 3.83
CA PRO A 66 1.09 -12.50 4.82
C PRO A 66 1.60 -12.90 6.21
N MET A 67 1.31 -14.13 6.66
CA MET A 67 1.78 -14.64 7.96
C MET A 67 3.31 -14.75 8.04
N LEU A 68 3.95 -15.18 6.96
CA LEU A 68 5.42 -15.26 6.91
C LEU A 68 6.02 -13.86 6.99
N MET A 69 5.48 -12.91 6.23
CA MET A 69 5.93 -11.51 6.26
C MET A 69 5.66 -10.85 7.62
N CYS A 70 4.55 -11.17 8.29
CA CYS A 70 4.28 -10.74 9.66
C CYS A 70 5.38 -11.21 10.63
N VAL A 71 5.74 -12.50 10.58
CA VAL A 71 6.80 -13.07 11.44
C VAL A 71 8.16 -12.42 11.13
N ILE A 72 8.48 -12.22 9.86
CA ILE A 72 9.77 -11.63 9.45
C ILE A 72 9.86 -10.17 9.86
N THR A 73 8.86 -9.36 9.56
CA THR A 73 8.84 -7.92 9.93
C THR A 73 8.81 -7.76 11.45
N GLY A 74 8.03 -8.56 12.18
CA GLY A 74 8.06 -8.60 13.64
C GLY A 74 9.44 -8.97 14.21
N SER A 75 10.11 -9.97 13.62
CA SER A 75 11.47 -10.35 14.01
C SER A 75 12.48 -9.23 13.74
N LEU A 76 12.39 -8.56 12.59
CA LEU A 76 13.23 -7.42 12.26
C LEU A 76 12.98 -6.24 13.22
N ALA A 77 11.73 -5.97 13.61
CA ALA A 77 11.42 -4.97 14.62
C ALA A 77 12.13 -5.26 15.95
N VAL A 78 12.04 -6.49 16.45
CA VAL A 78 12.74 -6.92 17.68
C VAL A 78 14.26 -6.74 17.54
N LEU A 79 14.84 -7.13 16.40
CA LEU A 79 16.27 -6.95 16.13
C LEU A 79 16.68 -5.48 16.13
N HIS A 80 15.86 -4.60 15.53
CA HIS A 80 16.14 -3.16 15.52
C HIS A 80 16.04 -2.54 16.91
N PHE A 81 15.03 -2.88 17.72
CA PHE A 81 14.91 -2.37 19.09
C PHE A 81 16.00 -2.92 20.02
N ALA A 82 16.38 -4.19 19.88
CA ALA A 82 17.53 -4.74 20.59
C ALA A 82 18.85 -4.05 20.18
N GLY A 83 18.99 -3.74 18.89
CA GLY A 83 20.10 -2.95 18.36
C GLY A 83 20.13 -1.51 18.90
N LEU A 84 18.97 -0.86 18.99
CA LEU A 84 18.81 0.47 19.59
C LEU A 84 19.25 0.47 21.05
N PHE A 85 18.72 -0.45 21.85
CA PHE A 85 19.07 -0.59 23.26
C PHE A 85 20.60 -0.75 23.44
N ARG A 86 21.21 -1.66 22.69
CA ARG A 86 22.67 -1.88 22.74
C ARG A 86 23.48 -0.65 22.30
N THR A 87 23.00 0.11 21.32
CA THR A 87 23.68 1.33 20.85
C THR A 87 23.59 2.46 21.88
N CYS A 88 22.50 2.50 22.65
CA CYS A 88 22.29 3.47 23.73
C CYS A 88 23.07 3.11 25.01
N VAL A 89 23.23 1.83 25.35
CA VAL A 89 23.96 1.39 26.56
C VAL A 89 25.47 1.62 26.41
N VAL A 90 26.04 2.43 27.29
CA VAL A 90 27.49 2.69 27.37
C VAL A 90 28.17 1.45 27.96
N GLY A 91 29.18 0.89 27.25
CA GLY A 91 29.93 -0.28 27.72
C GLY A 91 29.33 -1.64 27.37
N ALA A 92 28.32 -1.70 26.50
CA ALA A 92 27.77 -2.96 26.01
C ALA A 92 28.87 -3.86 25.41
N MET A 93 28.94 -5.11 25.87
CA MET A 93 29.91 -6.11 25.41
C MET A 93 29.68 -6.42 23.92
N ARG A 94 30.75 -6.73 23.19
CA ARG A 94 30.68 -7.09 21.77
C ARG A 94 29.73 -8.27 21.56
N SER A 95 28.86 -8.19 20.57
CA SER A 95 27.89 -9.23 20.27
C SER A 95 28.57 -10.42 19.59
N ARG A 96 28.67 -11.58 20.27
CA ARG A 96 29.22 -12.82 19.70
C ARG A 96 28.55 -13.27 18.39
N PHE A 97 27.29 -12.90 18.17
CA PHE A 97 26.52 -13.31 16.99
C PHE A 97 26.97 -12.64 15.68
N TRP A 98 27.63 -11.48 15.77
CA TRP A 98 28.09 -10.71 14.61
C TRP A 98 29.63 -10.63 14.52
N ASP A 99 30.34 -11.12 15.55
CA ASP A 99 31.73 -11.52 15.41
C ASP A 99 31.84 -12.64 14.36
N ASP A 100 33.00 -12.76 13.68
CA ASP A 100 33.32 -13.69 12.58
C ASP A 100 32.96 -15.18 12.83
N ASP A 101 32.53 -15.55 14.05
CA ASP A 101 32.32 -16.91 14.53
C ASP A 101 31.07 -17.61 13.97
N THR A 102 29.97 -16.90 13.75
CA THR A 102 28.72 -17.45 13.19
C THR A 102 28.82 -17.76 11.70
N TRP A 103 29.71 -17.07 10.96
CA TRP A 103 29.95 -17.26 9.53
C TRP A 103 31.20 -18.11 9.23
N ARG A 104 31.81 -18.73 10.24
CA ARG A 104 33.01 -19.58 10.16
C ARG A 104 33.01 -20.67 9.07
N PRO A 105 31.89 -21.28 8.65
CA PRO A 105 31.90 -22.22 7.53
C PRO A 105 32.24 -21.53 6.21
N LEU A 106 31.64 -20.36 5.93
CA LEU A 106 31.86 -19.58 4.70
C LEU A 106 33.21 -18.84 4.74
N ALA A 107 33.60 -18.33 5.91
CA ALA A 107 34.86 -17.62 6.12
C ALA A 107 36.11 -18.48 5.92
N ARG A 108 35.96 -19.81 5.95
CA ARG A 108 37.05 -20.76 5.62
C ARG A 108 37.37 -20.82 4.12
N TYR A 109 36.40 -20.51 3.26
CA TYR A 109 36.55 -20.67 1.80
C TYR A 109 36.54 -19.32 1.05
N ILE A 110 35.98 -18.25 1.63
CA ILE A 110 35.77 -16.97 0.95
C ILE A 110 36.38 -15.82 1.76
N SER A 111 37.18 -14.98 1.08
CA SER A 111 37.79 -13.80 1.70
C SER A 111 36.72 -12.80 2.19
N PRO A 112 36.93 -12.08 3.31
CA PRO A 112 35.96 -11.10 3.83
C PRO A 112 35.58 -10.00 2.83
N THR A 113 36.51 -9.58 1.97
CA THR A 113 36.22 -8.61 0.90
C THR A 113 35.31 -9.22 -0.17
N THR A 114 35.52 -10.48 -0.54
CA THR A 114 34.64 -11.21 -1.48
C THR A 114 33.23 -11.38 -0.92
N GLN A 115 33.10 -11.62 0.40
CA GLN A 115 31.79 -11.69 1.05
C GLN A 115 31.06 -10.34 1.00
N LEU A 116 31.75 -9.22 1.26
CA LEU A 116 31.15 -7.88 1.14
C LEU A 116 30.72 -7.57 -0.30
N LEU A 117 31.53 -7.97 -1.28
CA LEU A 117 31.25 -7.78 -2.70
C LEU A 117 30.03 -8.62 -3.17
N ALA A 118 29.93 -9.86 -2.68
CA ALA A 118 28.75 -10.71 -2.92
C ALA A 118 27.49 -10.10 -2.30
N MET A 119 27.56 -9.65 -1.04
CA MET A 119 26.42 -9.01 -0.36
C MET A 119 25.97 -7.73 -1.06
N HIS A 120 26.93 -6.89 -1.49
CA HIS A 120 26.64 -5.69 -2.29
C HIS A 120 25.95 -6.07 -3.61
N LEU A 121 26.50 -7.04 -4.35
CA LEU A 121 25.91 -7.49 -5.61
C LEU A 121 24.46 -7.99 -5.42
N THR A 122 24.24 -8.84 -4.42
CA THR A 122 22.88 -9.35 -4.11
C THR A 122 21.93 -8.20 -3.75
N GLY A 123 22.40 -7.24 -2.93
CA GLY A 123 21.62 -6.07 -2.56
C GLY A 123 21.22 -5.22 -3.77
N VAL A 124 22.17 -4.89 -4.63
CA VAL A 124 21.93 -4.13 -5.87
C VAL A 124 20.97 -4.87 -6.81
N LEU A 125 21.12 -6.18 -6.99
CA LEU A 125 20.19 -6.96 -7.82
C LEU A 125 18.76 -6.93 -7.28
N CYS A 126 18.58 -7.09 -5.96
CA CYS A 126 17.27 -7.02 -5.32
C CYS A 126 16.67 -5.61 -5.44
N GLN A 127 17.46 -4.57 -5.19
CA GLN A 127 17.02 -3.17 -5.31
C GLN A 127 16.67 -2.80 -6.75
N SER A 128 17.42 -3.31 -7.73
CA SER A 128 17.16 -3.10 -9.16
C SER A 128 15.88 -3.79 -9.60
N TYR A 129 15.64 -5.01 -9.11
CA TYR A 129 14.35 -5.69 -9.30
C TYR A 129 13.21 -4.86 -8.71
N GLN A 130 13.35 -4.34 -7.49
CA GLN A 130 12.32 -3.50 -6.86
C GLN A 130 12.10 -2.18 -7.61
N ALA A 131 13.13 -1.63 -8.25
CA ALA A 131 13.01 -0.45 -9.08
C ALA A 131 12.25 -0.73 -10.39
N TYR A 132 12.56 -1.85 -11.05
CA TYR A 132 11.79 -2.33 -12.21
C TYR A 132 10.34 -2.61 -11.82
N HIS A 133 10.14 -3.41 -10.77
CA HIS A 133 8.80 -3.74 -10.26
C HIS A 133 8.04 -2.48 -9.88
N GLY A 134 8.68 -1.48 -9.25
CA GLY A 134 8.07 -0.19 -8.93
C GLY A 134 7.59 0.59 -10.15
N SER A 135 8.29 0.50 -11.29
CA SER A 135 7.87 1.15 -12.54
C SER A 135 6.54 0.62 -13.10
N GLU A 136 6.12 -0.56 -12.64
CA GLU A 136 4.89 -1.22 -13.05
C GLU A 136 3.65 -0.75 -12.25
N TYR A 137 3.86 -0.09 -11.10
CA TYR A 137 2.79 0.31 -10.18
C TYR A 137 2.81 1.80 -9.81
N LEU A 138 3.99 2.41 -9.68
CA LEU A 138 4.12 3.82 -9.31
C LEU A 138 3.77 4.72 -10.50
N VAL A 139 2.70 5.49 -10.36
CA VAL A 139 2.27 6.51 -11.34
C VAL A 139 2.98 7.85 -11.15
N ASP A 140 3.60 8.10 -10.00
CA ASP A 140 4.44 9.29 -9.81
C ASP A 140 5.85 9.04 -10.38
N HIS A 141 6.09 9.62 -11.55
CA HIS A 141 7.36 9.54 -12.27
C HIS A 141 8.54 10.04 -11.44
N ALA A 142 8.34 11.08 -10.61
CA ALA A 142 9.41 11.64 -9.80
C ALA A 142 9.87 10.65 -8.73
N SER A 143 8.93 10.05 -7.99
CA SER A 143 9.22 9.02 -7.00
C SER A 143 9.85 7.77 -7.64
N ALA A 144 9.29 7.29 -8.77
CA ALA A 144 9.83 6.12 -9.47
C ALA A 144 11.29 6.33 -9.93
N PHE A 145 11.59 7.50 -10.50
CA PHE A 145 12.94 7.85 -10.92
C PHE A 145 13.88 8.09 -9.73
N ALA A 146 13.41 8.75 -8.66
CA ALA A 146 14.20 8.99 -7.45
C ALA A 146 14.67 7.69 -6.79
N PHE A 147 13.81 6.66 -6.76
CA PHE A 147 14.20 5.33 -6.29
C PHE A 147 15.39 4.78 -7.07
N VAL A 148 15.33 4.82 -8.41
CA VAL A 148 16.39 4.35 -9.31
C VAL A 148 17.68 5.14 -9.12
N VAL A 149 17.60 6.46 -8.95
CA VAL A 149 18.78 7.32 -8.70
C VAL A 149 19.52 6.87 -7.45
N VAL A 150 18.80 6.50 -6.38
CA VAL A 150 19.42 6.02 -5.14
C VAL A 150 20.07 4.64 -5.32
N VAL A 151 19.45 3.74 -6.09
CA VAL A 151 20.07 2.45 -6.46
C VAL A 151 21.34 2.67 -7.29
N ALA A 152 21.28 3.57 -8.27
CA ALA A 152 22.42 3.90 -9.12
C ALA A 152 23.56 4.57 -8.35
N LEU A 153 23.24 5.43 -7.38
CA LEU A 153 24.23 5.99 -6.45
C LEU A 153 24.97 4.89 -5.68
N ASN A 154 24.27 3.83 -5.25
CA ASN A 154 24.93 2.69 -4.61
C ASN A 154 25.90 2.00 -5.58
N CYS A 155 25.47 1.80 -6.82
CA CYS A 155 26.29 1.23 -7.89
C CYS A 155 27.55 2.08 -8.21
N PHE A 156 27.44 3.40 -8.15
CA PHE A 156 28.53 4.33 -8.50
C PHE A 156 29.53 4.54 -7.38
N VAL A 157 29.10 4.50 -6.13
CA VAL A 157 29.93 4.97 -5.01
C VAL A 157 30.55 3.79 -4.29
N THR A 158 29.76 2.79 -3.91
CA THR A 158 30.19 1.72 -3.00
C THR A 158 31.30 0.83 -3.58
N PRO A 159 31.27 0.39 -4.86
CA PRO A 159 32.28 -0.52 -5.38
C PRO A 159 33.71 0.01 -5.37
N TRP A 160 33.90 1.32 -5.51
CA TRP A 160 35.23 1.92 -5.54
C TRP A 160 35.93 1.87 -4.19
N PHE A 161 35.17 1.83 -3.08
CA PHE A 161 35.75 1.66 -1.75
C PHE A 161 36.36 0.27 -1.52
N PHE A 162 36.01 -0.75 -2.33
CA PHE A 162 36.71 -2.05 -2.31
C PHE A 162 38.16 -1.98 -2.83
N LEU A 163 38.54 -0.89 -3.51
CA LEU A 163 39.91 -0.62 -3.97
C LEU A 163 40.77 0.07 -2.91
N SER A 164 40.19 0.44 -1.75
CA SER A 164 40.96 1.09 -0.68
C SER A 164 42.04 0.15 -0.14
N LYS A 165 43.25 0.68 0.08
CA LYS A 165 44.40 -0.04 0.64
C LYS A 165 44.17 -0.46 2.09
N HIS A 166 43.38 0.30 2.85
CA HIS A 166 43.15 0.05 4.27
C HIS A 166 41.90 -0.80 4.50
N ARG A 167 42.08 -1.98 5.12
CA ARG A 167 40.98 -2.90 5.47
C ARG A 167 39.91 -2.26 6.36
N VAL A 168 40.30 -1.29 7.20
CA VAL A 168 39.39 -0.54 8.08
C VAL A 168 38.44 0.35 7.28
N VAL A 169 38.92 0.96 6.20
CA VAL A 169 38.09 1.77 5.29
C VAL A 169 37.07 0.87 4.60
N GLN A 170 37.49 -0.30 4.09
CA GLN A 170 36.57 -1.29 3.52
C GLN A 170 35.53 -1.79 4.53
N SER A 171 35.92 -2.06 5.77
CA SER A 171 35.02 -2.60 6.80
C SER A 171 34.14 -1.56 7.48
N SER A 172 34.35 -0.26 7.21
CA SER A 172 33.60 0.83 7.84
C SER A 172 32.82 1.65 6.81
N ILE A 173 33.45 2.10 5.73
CA ILE A 173 32.80 2.99 4.75
C ILE A 173 31.82 2.24 3.86
N VAL A 174 32.15 1.04 3.38
CA VAL A 174 31.23 0.24 2.55
C VAL A 174 29.94 -0.08 3.33
N PRO A 175 29.99 -0.63 4.57
CA PRO A 175 28.77 -0.83 5.36
C PRO A 175 28.05 0.47 5.71
N LEU A 176 28.74 1.61 5.83
CA LEU A 176 28.10 2.91 6.05
C LEU A 176 27.25 3.33 4.87
N ILE A 177 27.81 3.30 3.65
CA ILE A 177 27.09 3.71 2.44
C ILE A 177 25.91 2.75 2.19
N GLU A 178 26.15 1.44 2.22
CA GLU A 178 25.11 0.40 2.13
C GLU A 178 24.00 0.61 3.17
N SER A 179 24.38 0.92 4.41
CA SER A 179 23.44 1.15 5.49
C SER A 179 22.57 2.39 5.24
N VAL A 180 23.13 3.49 4.73
CA VAL A 180 22.41 4.75 4.49
C VAL A 180 21.49 4.61 3.28
N LEU A 181 22.00 4.15 2.15
CA LEU A 181 21.21 4.00 0.92
C LEU A 181 20.14 2.92 1.09
N GLY A 182 20.48 1.78 1.71
CA GLY A 182 19.53 0.74 2.05
C GLY A 182 18.43 1.22 3.00
N PHE A 183 18.75 2.06 3.99
CA PHE A 183 17.74 2.65 4.88
C PHE A 183 16.79 3.60 4.15
N PHE A 184 17.32 4.41 3.23
CA PHE A 184 16.47 5.26 2.40
C PHE A 184 15.49 4.42 1.58
N LEU A 185 15.99 3.43 0.82
CA LEU A 185 15.18 2.62 -0.09
C LEU A 185 14.17 1.71 0.63
N SER A 186 14.54 1.17 1.80
CA SER A 186 13.74 0.15 2.49
C SER A 186 12.82 0.70 3.58
N VAL A 187 13.05 1.93 4.05
CA VAL A 187 12.27 2.54 5.13
C VAL A 187 11.78 3.92 4.77
N LEU A 188 12.67 4.88 4.48
CA LEU A 188 12.25 6.28 4.30
C LEU A 188 11.36 6.46 3.07
N PHE A 189 11.80 5.92 1.93
CA PHE A 189 11.05 5.99 0.68
C PHE A 189 9.69 5.31 0.81
N GLN A 190 9.65 4.11 1.37
CA GLN A 190 8.42 3.35 1.58
C GLN A 190 7.49 4.05 2.57
N THR A 191 8.02 4.69 3.61
CA THR A 191 7.22 5.49 4.55
C THR A 191 6.58 6.69 3.84
N TYR A 192 7.35 7.38 3.00
CA TYR A 192 6.87 8.56 2.24
C TYR A 192 5.76 8.19 1.23
N VAL A 193 5.97 7.16 0.41
CA VAL A 193 5.03 6.80 -0.67
C VAL A 193 3.83 6.00 -0.20
N PHE A 194 3.92 5.31 0.95
CA PHE A 194 2.86 4.42 1.43
C PHE A 194 2.34 4.80 2.81
N LEU A 195 3.15 4.72 3.86
CA LEU A 195 2.63 4.90 5.24
C LEU A 195 2.06 6.31 5.49
N VAL A 196 2.68 7.37 4.95
CA VAL A 196 2.17 8.73 5.09
C VAL A 196 0.82 8.89 4.39
N PRO A 197 0.66 8.50 3.10
CA PRO A 197 -0.65 8.42 2.47
C PRO A 197 -1.64 7.52 3.22
N SER A 198 -1.21 6.42 3.86
CA SER A 198 -2.14 5.53 4.58
C SER A 198 -2.69 6.19 5.84
N ILE A 199 -1.87 7.01 6.52
CA ILE A 199 -2.36 7.84 7.63
C ILE A 199 -3.36 8.89 7.13
N TYR A 200 -3.08 9.49 5.97
CA TYR A 200 -4.00 10.42 5.32
C TYR A 200 -5.34 9.76 4.96
N TYR A 201 -5.31 8.56 4.37
CA TYR A 201 -6.48 7.73 4.10
C TYR A 201 -7.33 7.48 5.35
N SER A 202 -6.69 7.14 6.48
CA SER A 202 -7.39 6.88 7.74
C SER A 202 -7.86 8.15 8.47
N SER A 203 -7.53 9.35 8.00
CA SER A 203 -7.84 10.60 8.72
C SER A 203 -9.21 11.20 8.40
N SER A 204 -9.82 10.84 7.26
CA SER A 204 -11.12 11.36 6.84
C SER A 204 -11.82 10.38 5.90
N GLU A 205 -13.15 10.25 6.03
CA GLU A 205 -13.98 9.50 5.05
C GLU A 205 -13.90 10.11 3.65
N ALA A 206 -13.63 11.42 3.54
CA ALA A 206 -13.39 12.11 2.27
C ALA A 206 -12.30 11.45 1.43
N HIS A 207 -11.20 11.06 2.08
CA HIS A 207 -10.07 10.41 1.40
C HIS A 207 -10.38 8.95 1.05
N GLN A 208 -11.29 8.31 1.77
CA GLN A 208 -11.66 6.92 1.54
C GLN A 208 -12.58 6.74 0.33
N HIS A 209 -13.28 7.79 -0.10
CA HIS A 209 -14.13 7.72 -1.28
C HIS A 209 -13.53 8.39 -2.53
N ASP A 210 -12.39 9.07 -2.41
CA ASP A 210 -11.65 9.55 -3.59
C ASP A 210 -11.13 8.36 -4.40
N ALA A 211 -11.81 8.08 -5.51
CA ALA A 211 -11.49 6.96 -6.40
C ALA A 211 -10.09 7.06 -7.01
N LYS A 212 -9.58 8.28 -7.29
CA LYS A 212 -8.23 8.49 -7.84
C LYS A 212 -7.18 8.19 -6.80
N PHE A 213 -7.35 8.71 -5.60
CA PHE A 213 -6.47 8.44 -4.47
C PHE A 213 -6.46 6.94 -4.12
N ASN A 214 -7.62 6.29 -4.08
CA ASN A 214 -7.72 4.85 -3.83
C ASN A 214 -7.04 4.00 -4.90
N ALA A 215 -7.16 4.38 -6.18
CA ALA A 215 -6.46 3.69 -7.26
C ALA A 215 -4.94 3.77 -7.08
N GLN A 216 -4.40 4.96 -6.77
CA GLN A 216 -2.98 5.15 -6.47
C GLN A 216 -2.54 4.34 -5.24
N MET A 217 -3.31 4.43 -4.16
CA MET A 217 -3.03 3.70 -2.91
C MET A 217 -3.00 2.20 -3.12
N SER A 218 -3.96 1.65 -3.87
CA SER A 218 -4.02 0.22 -4.19
C SER A 218 -2.80 -0.23 -5.00
N LEU A 219 -2.35 0.56 -5.98
CA LEU A 219 -1.14 0.26 -6.75
C LEU A 219 0.13 0.30 -5.90
N VAL A 220 0.29 1.32 -5.06
CA VAL A 220 1.43 1.41 -4.12
C VAL A 220 1.39 0.24 -3.14
N THR A 221 0.22 -0.14 -2.65
CA THR A 221 0.04 -1.27 -1.74
C THR A 221 0.49 -2.58 -2.40
N ARG A 222 0.10 -2.84 -3.65
CA ARG A 222 0.55 -4.00 -4.45
C ARG A 222 2.06 -4.03 -4.68
N TRP A 223 2.71 -2.86 -4.72
CA TRP A 223 4.16 -2.76 -4.84
C TRP A 223 4.88 -2.98 -3.51
N ILE A 224 4.37 -2.43 -2.39
CA ILE A 224 5.01 -2.51 -1.08
C ILE A 224 4.79 -3.86 -0.40
N ILE A 225 3.56 -4.39 -0.47
CA ILE A 225 3.22 -5.69 0.09
C ILE A 225 3.78 -6.78 -0.81
N ALA A 226 4.29 -7.87 -0.23
CA ALA A 226 4.84 -8.97 -1.02
C ALA A 226 3.73 -9.61 -1.88
N SER A 227 3.87 -9.61 -3.20
CA SER A 227 2.88 -10.16 -4.14
C SER A 227 3.31 -11.46 -4.82
N SER A 228 4.59 -11.82 -4.71
CA SER A 228 5.14 -13.05 -5.29
C SER A 228 6.33 -13.60 -4.48
N PRO A 229 6.76 -14.85 -4.71
CA PRO A 229 7.93 -15.41 -4.03
C PRO A 229 9.22 -14.61 -4.27
N LEU A 230 9.45 -14.13 -5.49
CA LEU A 230 10.63 -13.34 -5.85
C LEU A 230 10.60 -11.98 -5.15
N ASP A 231 9.44 -11.34 -5.15
CA ASP A 231 9.21 -10.06 -4.49
C ASP A 231 9.40 -10.17 -2.96
N LEU A 232 8.88 -11.25 -2.35
CA LEU A 232 9.11 -11.58 -0.95
C LEU A 232 10.61 -11.71 -0.63
N VAL A 233 11.35 -12.51 -1.41
CA VAL A 233 12.80 -12.71 -1.19
C VAL A 233 13.57 -11.40 -1.30
N THR A 234 13.31 -10.62 -2.34
CA THR A 234 14.03 -9.34 -2.55
C THR A 234 13.77 -8.34 -1.42
N LYS A 235 12.53 -8.23 -0.93
CA LYS A 235 12.18 -7.39 0.23
C LYS A 235 12.89 -7.84 1.50
N ILE A 236 12.92 -9.14 1.78
CA ILE A 236 13.63 -9.72 2.95
C ILE A 236 15.12 -9.40 2.86
N VAL A 237 15.74 -9.65 1.70
CA VAL A 237 17.17 -9.42 1.49
C VAL A 237 17.53 -7.96 1.70
N ILE A 238 16.73 -7.02 1.17
CA ILE A 238 16.97 -5.58 1.30
C ILE A 238 16.88 -5.13 2.77
N GLN A 239 15.85 -5.56 3.51
CA GLN A 239 15.72 -5.18 4.93
C GLN A 239 16.85 -5.80 5.78
N PHE A 240 17.15 -7.08 5.55
CA PHE A 240 18.21 -7.76 6.27
C PHE A 240 19.60 -7.20 5.95
N SER A 241 19.90 -6.92 4.68
CA SER A 241 21.20 -6.35 4.27
C SER A 241 21.41 -4.97 4.90
N SER A 242 20.36 -4.14 4.91
CA SER A 242 20.37 -2.83 5.57
C SER A 242 20.65 -2.95 7.07
N TYR A 243 20.01 -3.89 7.77
CA TYR A 243 20.26 -4.14 9.19
C TYR A 243 21.69 -4.68 9.43
N ALA A 244 22.12 -5.67 8.66
CA ALA A 244 23.44 -6.29 8.77
C ALA A 244 24.58 -5.28 8.51
N ALA A 245 24.41 -4.39 7.53
CA ALA A 245 25.37 -3.32 7.24
C ALA A 245 25.54 -2.38 8.44
N LEU A 246 24.44 -1.99 9.10
CA LEU A 246 24.50 -1.17 10.31
C LEU A 246 25.19 -1.89 11.47
N ARG A 247 24.86 -3.17 11.70
CA ARG A 247 25.49 -3.96 12.78
C ARG A 247 27.00 -4.09 12.59
N LYS A 248 27.42 -4.44 11.37
CA LYS A 248 28.85 -4.49 11.01
C LYS A 248 29.54 -3.15 11.24
N LEU A 249 28.90 -2.05 10.87
CA LEU A 249 29.43 -0.70 11.06
C LEU A 249 29.61 -0.32 12.54
N VAL A 250 28.60 -0.59 13.38
CA VAL A 250 28.66 -0.33 14.83
C VAL A 250 29.77 -1.16 15.48
N GLU A 251 29.98 -2.40 15.04
CA GLU A 251 31.01 -3.28 15.59
C GLU A 251 32.42 -3.01 15.05
N ALA A 252 32.54 -2.47 13.84
CA ALA A 252 33.80 -2.02 13.27
C ALA A 252 34.35 -0.80 14.02
N THR A 253 33.46 0.13 14.41
CA THR A 253 33.80 1.39 15.11
C THR A 253 33.86 1.27 16.63
N HIS A 254 33.50 0.12 17.20
CA HIS A 254 33.61 -0.13 18.63
C HIS A 254 35.08 -0.10 19.10
N VAL A 255 35.35 0.70 20.14
CA VAL A 255 36.64 0.78 20.84
C VAL A 255 36.44 0.28 22.28
N PRO A 256 37.13 -0.80 22.70
CA PRO A 256 37.03 -1.32 24.06
C PRO A 256 37.53 -0.30 25.10
N VAL A 257 36.82 -0.18 26.23
CA VAL A 257 37.15 0.76 27.31
C VAL A 257 38.58 0.57 27.85
N HIS A 258 39.10 -0.67 27.85
CA HIS A 258 40.48 -0.98 28.29
C HIS A 258 41.61 -0.55 27.34
N MET A 259 41.29 -0.02 26.16
CA MET A 259 42.26 0.61 25.24
C MET A 259 42.10 2.13 25.18
N SER A 260 41.17 2.71 25.95
CA SER A 260 41.19 4.15 26.20
C SER A 260 42.42 4.43 27.07
N PRO A 261 43.29 5.39 26.71
CA PRO A 261 44.51 5.66 27.47
C PRO A 261 44.14 6.05 28.91
N ALA A 262 44.30 5.11 29.83
CA ALA A 262 44.15 5.35 31.25
C ALA A 262 45.44 6.02 31.76
N SER A 263 45.43 7.35 31.83
CA SER A 263 45.86 8.17 32.99
C SER A 263 46.24 9.59 32.56
N PRO A 264 45.87 10.63 33.35
CA PRO A 264 46.10 12.03 33.01
C PRO A 264 47.56 12.42 33.33
N SER A 265 48.44 12.40 32.34
CA SER A 265 49.59 13.30 32.38
C SER A 265 49.16 14.65 31.79
N VAL A 266 49.38 15.69 32.58
CA VAL A 266 48.85 17.06 32.48
C VAL A 266 49.32 17.84 31.22
N HIS A 267 49.80 17.16 30.16
CA HIS A 267 50.22 17.78 28.90
C HIS A 267 49.44 17.33 27.65
N SER A 268 48.49 16.40 27.78
CA SER A 268 47.71 15.88 26.64
C SER A 268 46.37 16.60 26.39
N GLY A 269 46.04 17.65 27.15
CA GLY A 269 44.84 18.47 26.97
C GLY A 269 44.77 19.24 25.63
N ARG A 270 45.79 19.12 24.78
CA ARG A 270 45.88 19.75 23.46
C ARG A 270 45.84 18.78 22.27
N LEU A 271 45.82 17.45 22.46
CA LEU A 271 45.88 16.49 21.34
C LEU A 271 44.52 16.05 20.80
N VAL A 272 43.41 16.39 21.48
CA VAL A 272 42.06 16.33 20.88
C VAL A 272 41.75 17.65 20.15
N ALA A 273 42.78 18.48 19.89
CA ALA A 273 42.67 19.61 18.99
C ALA A 273 42.42 19.09 17.57
N ARG A 274 41.15 19.13 17.17
CA ARG A 274 40.71 19.59 15.85
C ARG A 274 41.65 19.15 14.71
N GLN A 275 41.84 17.84 14.52
CA GLN A 275 42.55 17.36 13.34
C GLN A 275 41.72 17.73 12.11
N SER A 276 42.39 18.41 11.18
CA SER A 276 41.79 18.80 9.91
C SER A 276 41.42 17.55 9.12
N SER A 277 40.34 17.63 8.34
CA SER A 277 39.93 16.62 7.35
C SER A 277 41.07 16.16 6.42
N GLY A 278 42.17 16.94 6.32
CA GLY A 278 43.34 16.65 5.51
C GLY A 278 44.27 15.54 6.01
N GLU A 279 44.26 15.16 7.30
CA GLU A 279 45.09 14.05 7.80
C GLU A 279 44.38 12.69 7.63
N VAL A 280 43.06 12.66 7.81
CA VAL A 280 42.23 11.46 7.60
C VAL A 280 42.13 11.09 6.11
N SER A 281 42.16 12.07 5.20
CA SER A 281 42.11 11.83 3.75
C SER A 281 43.31 11.04 3.23
N GLN A 282 44.47 11.10 3.91
CA GLN A 282 45.67 10.34 3.53
C GLN A 282 45.48 8.82 3.64
N HIS A 283 44.48 8.36 4.39
CA HIS A 283 44.14 6.94 4.52
C HIS A 283 43.18 6.43 3.43
N PHE A 284 42.65 7.31 2.58
CA PHE A 284 41.80 6.96 1.43
C PHE A 284 42.65 6.77 0.16
N GLN A 285 43.68 5.93 0.23
CA GLN A 285 44.48 5.56 -0.94
C GLN A 285 43.86 4.36 -1.67
N PHE A 286 43.55 4.53 -2.95
CA PHE A 286 43.02 3.48 -3.82
C PHE A 286 44.13 2.76 -4.59
N GLN A 287 44.08 1.43 -4.65
CA GLN A 287 45.04 0.61 -5.39
C GLN A 287 44.40 0.01 -6.64
N PHE A 288 44.60 0.67 -7.78
CA PHE A 288 44.06 0.22 -9.07
C PHE A 288 44.91 -0.89 -9.72
N ARG A 289 46.24 -0.88 -9.52
CA ARG A 289 47.20 -1.65 -10.33
C ARG A 289 47.41 -3.12 -9.93
N HIS A 290 46.80 -3.58 -8.83
CA HIS A 290 47.05 -4.91 -8.27
C HIS A 290 45.78 -5.76 -8.05
N ASN A 291 44.60 -5.25 -8.46
CA ASN A 291 43.32 -5.88 -8.12
C ASN A 291 42.33 -5.82 -9.29
N ASN A 292 42.74 -6.36 -10.44
CA ASN A 292 41.99 -6.30 -11.71
C ASN A 292 40.53 -6.77 -11.56
N THR A 293 40.25 -7.80 -10.76
CA THR A 293 38.88 -8.29 -10.52
C THR A 293 38.00 -7.27 -9.80
N ARG A 294 38.55 -6.50 -8.86
CA ARG A 294 37.80 -5.48 -8.10
C ARG A 294 37.58 -4.22 -8.92
N VAL A 295 38.56 -3.85 -9.73
CA VAL A 295 38.42 -2.76 -10.70
C VAL A 295 37.35 -3.13 -11.72
N LEU A 296 37.41 -4.35 -12.27
CA LEU A 296 36.40 -4.87 -13.19
C LEU A 296 35.02 -4.84 -12.55
N TYR A 297 34.87 -5.32 -11.31
CA TYR A 297 33.60 -5.24 -10.58
C TYR A 297 33.10 -3.80 -10.45
N ALA A 298 33.95 -2.87 -9.98
CA ALA A 298 33.56 -1.47 -9.81
C ALA A 298 33.13 -0.80 -11.11
N VAL A 299 33.84 -1.08 -12.21
CA VAL A 299 33.48 -0.59 -13.54
C VAL A 299 32.16 -1.21 -13.99
N CYS A 300 32.01 -2.53 -13.92
CA CYS A 300 30.77 -3.21 -14.32
C CYS A 300 29.55 -2.73 -13.54
N THR A 301 29.65 -2.59 -12.22
CA THR A 301 28.54 -2.08 -11.39
C THR A 301 28.27 -0.60 -11.68
N SER A 302 29.28 0.24 -11.89
CA SER A 302 29.07 1.64 -12.29
C SER A 302 28.36 1.72 -13.65
N VAL A 303 28.78 0.94 -14.65
CA VAL A 303 28.09 0.85 -15.95
C VAL A 303 26.64 0.40 -15.77
N PHE A 304 26.40 -0.59 -14.91
CA PHE A 304 25.05 -1.03 -14.59
C PHE A 304 24.20 0.10 -13.97
N GLY A 305 24.77 0.92 -13.08
CA GLY A 305 24.13 2.13 -12.55
C GLY A 305 23.75 3.14 -13.65
N VAL A 306 24.61 3.38 -14.63
CA VAL A 306 24.29 4.23 -15.80
C VAL A 306 23.12 3.64 -16.59
N VAL A 307 23.15 2.32 -16.82
CA VAL A 307 22.08 1.63 -17.55
C VAL A 307 20.75 1.78 -16.82
N LEU A 308 20.71 1.60 -15.49
CA LEU A 308 19.48 1.78 -14.70
C LEU A 308 18.91 3.19 -14.83
N VAL A 309 19.73 4.23 -14.66
CA VAL A 309 19.29 5.63 -14.81
C VAL A 309 18.83 5.91 -16.25
N GLY A 310 19.55 5.39 -17.25
CA GLY A 310 19.19 5.54 -18.65
C GLY A 310 17.86 4.86 -18.99
N LEU A 311 17.63 3.64 -18.50
CA LEU A 311 16.38 2.91 -18.69
C LEU A 311 15.21 3.59 -17.99
N SER A 312 15.37 3.96 -16.72
CA SER A 312 14.31 4.65 -15.96
C SER A 312 14.04 6.05 -16.51
N GLY A 313 15.08 6.79 -16.90
CA GLY A 313 14.97 8.07 -17.57
C GLY A 313 14.19 7.94 -18.87
N ALA A 314 14.57 6.97 -19.73
CA ALA A 314 13.88 6.69 -20.98
C ALA A 314 12.44 6.18 -20.81
N ALA A 315 12.13 5.53 -19.69
CA ALA A 315 10.78 5.09 -19.35
C ALA A 315 9.90 6.26 -18.90
N ASN A 316 10.44 7.21 -18.14
CA ASN A 316 9.69 8.34 -17.61
C ASN A 316 9.66 9.56 -18.56
N TRP A 317 10.71 9.80 -19.36
CA TRP A 317 10.83 10.97 -20.25
C TRP A 317 11.70 10.73 -21.50
N PRO A 318 11.32 11.26 -22.69
CA PRO A 318 9.99 11.67 -23.13
C PRO A 318 9.13 10.47 -23.53
N ARG A 319 7.84 10.50 -23.18
CA ARG A 319 6.84 9.48 -23.54
C ARG A 319 5.91 9.99 -24.65
N SER A 320 5.24 9.08 -25.34
CA SER A 320 4.11 9.46 -26.20
C SER A 320 2.98 10.02 -25.33
N GLY A 321 2.31 11.07 -25.81
CA GLY A 321 1.25 11.73 -25.04
C GLY A 321 0.02 10.83 -24.90
N CYS A 322 -0.44 10.63 -23.67
CA CYS A 322 -1.72 9.98 -23.40
C CYS A 322 -2.91 10.89 -23.74
N SER A 323 -4.07 10.26 -23.99
CA SER A 323 -5.34 10.97 -24.15
C SER A 323 -5.66 11.82 -22.91
N ASN A 324 -6.39 12.92 -23.08
CA ASN A 324 -6.85 13.77 -21.97
C ASN A 324 -7.86 13.09 -21.03
N LEU A 325 -8.36 11.91 -21.43
CA LEU A 325 -9.17 11.03 -20.60
C LEU A 325 -8.34 10.30 -19.54
N CYS A 326 -7.02 10.27 -19.72
CA CYS A 326 -6.11 9.58 -18.82
C CYS A 326 -5.66 10.51 -17.70
N ALA A 327 -6.12 10.26 -16.48
CA ALA A 327 -5.75 11.06 -15.31
C ALA A 327 -4.35 10.72 -14.78
N PHE A 328 -3.96 9.44 -14.85
CA PHE A 328 -2.64 8.94 -14.45
C PHE A 328 -2.11 7.96 -15.48
N GLU A 329 -0.80 7.95 -15.69
CA GLU A 329 -0.12 7.02 -16.60
C GLU A 329 0.95 6.19 -15.88
N PHE A 330 1.15 4.97 -16.35
CA PHE A 330 2.26 4.13 -15.95
C PHE A 330 3.50 4.42 -16.81
N ALA A 331 4.69 4.23 -16.22
CA ALA A 331 5.97 4.32 -16.91
C ALA A 331 6.79 3.02 -16.80
N PRO A 332 6.25 1.88 -17.30
CA PRO A 332 6.95 0.61 -17.23
C PRO A 332 8.22 0.63 -18.10
N TRP A 333 9.22 -0.14 -17.71
CA TRP A 333 10.44 -0.25 -18.49
C TRP A 333 10.19 -1.05 -19.78
N GLY A 334 10.75 -0.59 -20.89
CA GLY A 334 10.69 -1.30 -22.18
C GLY A 334 9.65 -0.79 -23.18
N THR A 335 8.76 0.13 -22.80
CA THR A 335 7.87 0.84 -23.74
C THR A 335 7.81 2.34 -23.44
N ARG A 336 7.63 3.14 -24.50
CA ARG A 336 7.36 4.58 -24.44
C ARG A 336 5.94 4.94 -24.89
N ASP A 337 5.14 3.92 -25.21
CA ASP A 337 3.75 4.06 -25.61
C ASP A 337 2.91 4.44 -24.38
N CYS A 338 1.82 5.19 -24.58
CA CYS A 338 0.89 5.51 -23.51
C CYS A 338 0.41 4.23 -22.82
N GLN A 339 0.48 4.20 -21.49
CA GLN A 339 -0.04 3.13 -20.66
C GLN A 339 -0.90 3.78 -19.58
N CYS A 340 -2.16 4.02 -19.90
CA CYS A 340 -3.05 4.72 -19.00
C CYS A 340 -3.37 3.86 -17.77
N CYS A 341 -3.36 4.48 -16.60
CA CYS A 341 -3.74 3.87 -15.32
C CYS A 341 -5.21 4.14 -15.01
N TYR A 342 -5.62 5.41 -15.00
CA TYR A 342 -6.96 5.83 -14.57
C TYR A 342 -7.65 6.58 -15.70
N VAL A 343 -8.73 6.01 -16.22
CA VAL A 343 -9.54 6.59 -17.28
C VAL A 343 -10.76 7.26 -16.67
N GLU A 344 -10.89 8.57 -16.88
CA GLU A 344 -12.05 9.36 -16.46
C GLU A 344 -12.79 9.89 -17.68
N ILE A 345 -14.07 9.55 -17.78
CA ILE A 345 -14.93 9.95 -18.90
C ILE A 345 -16.19 10.60 -18.33
N ASN A 346 -16.35 11.90 -18.56
CA ASN A 346 -17.60 12.61 -18.29
C ASN A 346 -18.21 13.13 -19.60
N CYS A 347 -19.18 12.40 -20.16
CA CYS A 347 -19.74 12.74 -21.47
C CYS A 347 -20.49 14.08 -21.48
N ALA A 348 -21.04 14.52 -20.34
CA ALA A 348 -21.70 15.82 -20.25
C ALA A 348 -20.70 16.99 -20.34
N LEU A 349 -19.51 16.84 -19.76
CA LEU A 349 -18.46 17.87 -19.80
C LEU A 349 -17.67 17.87 -21.11
N LEU A 350 -17.69 16.77 -21.86
CA LEU A 350 -17.01 16.67 -23.15
C LEU A 350 -17.62 17.53 -24.28
N SER A 351 -18.75 18.22 -24.02
CA SER A 351 -19.40 19.42 -24.62
C SER A 351 -19.34 19.73 -26.13
N HIS A 352 -18.60 19.00 -26.97
CA HIS A 352 -18.30 19.40 -28.34
C HIS A 352 -18.46 18.31 -29.41
N ARG A 353 -18.90 17.08 -29.09
CA ARG A 353 -19.07 16.06 -30.12
C ARG A 353 -20.30 15.17 -29.86
N ALA A 354 -21.40 15.51 -30.50
CA ALA A 354 -22.68 14.80 -30.44
C ALA A 354 -22.66 13.34 -30.93
N ASN A 355 -21.51 12.83 -31.41
CA ASN A 355 -21.36 11.51 -32.01
C ASN A 355 -20.19 10.67 -31.43
N ILE A 356 -19.70 10.99 -30.22
CA ILE A 356 -18.68 10.15 -29.57
C ILE A 356 -19.37 8.94 -28.93
N THR A 357 -18.97 7.74 -29.36
CA THR A 357 -19.36 6.48 -28.71
C THR A 357 -18.33 6.10 -27.64
N ILE A 358 -18.74 5.30 -26.66
CA ILE A 358 -17.84 4.81 -25.61
C ILE A 358 -16.68 4.01 -26.19
N ASP A 359 -16.91 3.24 -27.25
CA ASP A 359 -15.89 2.43 -27.93
C ASP A 359 -14.80 3.28 -28.57
N SER A 360 -15.15 4.48 -29.06
CA SER A 360 -14.18 5.41 -29.62
C SER A 360 -13.26 6.04 -28.58
N LEU A 361 -13.71 6.10 -27.32
CA LEU A 361 -12.99 6.62 -26.17
C LEU A 361 -12.11 5.56 -25.50
N LEU A 362 -12.60 4.32 -25.43
CA LEU A 362 -11.91 3.19 -24.79
C LEU A 362 -11.10 2.36 -25.79
N ARG A 363 -10.15 3.00 -26.48
CA ARG A 363 -9.32 2.32 -27.47
C ARG A 363 -7.92 1.97 -26.95
N PRO A 364 -7.44 0.73 -27.14
CA PRO A 364 -6.13 0.31 -26.66
C PRO A 364 -4.97 1.03 -27.36
N ASP A 365 -5.13 1.51 -28.59
CA ASP A 365 -4.10 2.31 -29.29
C ASP A 365 -3.87 3.67 -28.63
N GLN A 366 -4.87 4.21 -27.92
CA GLN A 366 -4.78 5.52 -27.27
C GLN A 366 -4.51 5.43 -25.76
N LEU A 367 -5.00 4.36 -25.12
CA LEU A 367 -4.93 4.18 -23.67
C LEU A 367 -3.89 3.14 -23.25
N GLY A 368 -3.33 2.37 -24.18
CA GLY A 368 -2.52 1.20 -23.84
C GLY A 368 -3.37 0.05 -23.27
N HIS A 369 -2.72 -0.99 -22.75
CA HIS A 369 -3.39 -2.21 -22.27
C HIS A 369 -3.41 -2.31 -20.74
N ARG A 370 -2.88 -1.30 -20.05
CA ARG A 370 -2.68 -1.28 -18.60
C ARG A 370 -3.74 -0.53 -17.82
N VAL A 371 -4.87 -0.23 -18.44
CA VAL A 371 -5.99 0.45 -17.77
C VAL A 371 -6.35 -0.29 -16.48
N TYR A 372 -6.18 0.39 -15.36
CA TYR A 372 -6.39 -0.13 -14.01
C TYR A 372 -7.74 0.30 -13.45
N PHE A 373 -8.22 1.48 -13.85
CA PHE A 373 -9.50 2.01 -13.39
C PHE A 373 -10.25 2.70 -14.54
N ILE A 374 -11.55 2.48 -14.62
CA ILE A 374 -12.44 3.15 -15.56
C ILE A 374 -13.59 3.78 -14.76
N ASP A 375 -13.70 5.10 -14.84
CA ASP A 375 -14.79 5.88 -14.25
C ASP A 375 -15.56 6.62 -15.36
N ILE A 376 -16.81 6.21 -15.57
CA ILE A 376 -17.70 6.74 -16.59
C ILE A 376 -18.87 7.45 -15.93
N ARG A 377 -19.05 8.72 -16.30
CA ARG A 377 -20.02 9.63 -15.72
C ARG A 377 -20.88 10.24 -16.83
N ARG A 378 -22.18 10.25 -16.63
CA ARG A 378 -23.15 10.98 -17.47
C ARG A 378 -23.09 10.61 -18.95
N CYS A 379 -22.78 9.34 -19.26
CA CYS A 379 -22.68 8.83 -20.61
C CYS A 379 -23.92 8.00 -21.01
N PRO A 380 -24.40 8.09 -22.26
CA PRO A 380 -25.46 7.25 -22.76
C PRO A 380 -24.93 5.82 -22.98
N LEU A 381 -25.36 4.89 -22.11
CA LEU A 381 -24.98 3.47 -22.13
C LEU A 381 -26.23 2.57 -21.99
N PRO A 382 -27.18 2.63 -22.94
CA PRO A 382 -28.45 1.91 -22.82
C PRO A 382 -28.28 0.39 -22.62
N HIS A 383 -27.23 -0.19 -23.22
CA HIS A 383 -26.87 -1.61 -23.16
C HIS A 383 -25.60 -1.89 -22.34
N GLY A 384 -25.14 -0.92 -21.54
CA GLY A 384 -23.85 -1.00 -20.86
C GLY A 384 -22.65 -0.80 -21.81
N ILE A 385 -21.45 -1.16 -21.34
CA ILE A 385 -20.22 -1.13 -22.15
C ILE A 385 -20.12 -2.46 -22.89
N PRO A 386 -19.90 -2.46 -24.22
CA PRO A 386 -19.66 -3.69 -24.95
C PRO A 386 -18.47 -4.47 -24.38
N LEU A 387 -18.62 -5.78 -24.20
CA LEU A 387 -17.53 -6.60 -23.64
C LEU A 387 -16.31 -6.68 -24.56
N ASP A 388 -16.51 -6.59 -25.88
CA ASP A 388 -15.42 -6.49 -26.86
C ASP A 388 -14.55 -5.25 -26.63
N THR A 389 -15.15 -4.15 -26.17
CA THR A 389 -14.46 -2.91 -25.82
C THR A 389 -13.65 -3.05 -24.52
N LEU A 390 -14.12 -3.89 -23.59
CA LEU A 390 -13.39 -4.20 -22.36
C LEU A 390 -12.33 -5.30 -22.54
N ALA A 391 -12.47 -6.16 -23.56
CA ALA A 391 -11.60 -7.31 -23.78
C ALA A 391 -10.09 -7.01 -23.86
N PRO A 392 -9.63 -5.85 -24.39
CA PRO A 392 -8.20 -5.51 -24.37
C PRO A 392 -7.63 -5.17 -23.00
N PHE A 393 -8.48 -4.88 -22.00
CA PHE A 393 -8.09 -4.33 -20.70
C PHE A 393 -8.22 -5.38 -19.59
N GLN A 394 -7.27 -6.31 -19.54
CA GLN A 394 -7.30 -7.43 -18.60
C GLN A 394 -6.85 -7.08 -17.17
N ASN A 395 -6.46 -5.83 -16.92
CA ASN A 395 -5.92 -5.36 -15.63
C ASN A 395 -6.87 -4.43 -14.85
N ILE A 396 -8.13 -4.30 -15.29
CA ILE A 396 -9.12 -3.42 -14.66
C ILE A 396 -9.38 -3.91 -13.23
N TYR A 397 -9.07 -3.07 -12.26
CA TYR A 397 -9.40 -3.26 -10.84
C TYR A 397 -10.78 -2.69 -10.51
N GLY A 398 -11.09 -1.50 -11.02
CA GLY A 398 -12.34 -0.79 -10.74
C GLY A 398 -13.06 -0.34 -12.01
N LEU A 399 -14.37 -0.59 -12.05
CA LEU A 399 -15.26 -0.13 -13.11
C LEU A 399 -16.46 0.59 -12.50
N TYR A 400 -16.50 1.92 -12.62
CA TYR A 400 -17.57 2.76 -12.11
C TYR A 400 -18.36 3.36 -13.26
N ILE A 401 -19.67 3.22 -13.20
CA ILE A 401 -20.63 3.78 -14.16
C ILE A 401 -21.69 4.53 -13.37
N ALA A 402 -21.79 5.84 -13.60
CA ALA A 402 -22.69 6.72 -12.86
C ALA A 402 -23.49 7.62 -13.80
N PHE A 403 -24.77 7.84 -13.47
CA PHE A 403 -25.69 8.71 -14.21
C PHE A 403 -25.83 8.30 -15.68
N SER A 404 -26.11 7.03 -15.93
CA SER A 404 -26.28 6.50 -17.29
C SER A 404 -27.76 6.25 -17.62
N ASN A 405 -28.11 6.17 -18.90
CA ASN A 405 -29.45 5.74 -19.32
C ASN A 405 -29.57 4.22 -19.49
N MET A 406 -28.73 3.44 -18.79
CA MET A 406 -28.69 1.98 -18.91
C MET A 406 -30.01 1.34 -18.52
N THR A 407 -30.57 0.54 -19.42
CA THR A 407 -31.81 -0.25 -19.20
C THR A 407 -31.54 -1.74 -19.13
N GLN A 408 -30.45 -2.19 -19.74
CA GLN A 408 -29.97 -3.57 -19.67
C GLN A 408 -28.46 -3.62 -19.86
N TRP A 409 -27.82 -4.71 -19.43
CA TRP A 409 -26.46 -5.06 -19.80
C TRP A 409 -26.37 -6.58 -19.83
N SER A 410 -26.23 -7.13 -21.04
CA SER A 410 -26.32 -8.57 -21.30
C SER A 410 -25.22 -9.05 -22.22
N THR A 411 -24.95 -10.36 -22.15
CA THR A 411 -24.07 -11.10 -23.06
C THR A 411 -24.82 -11.60 -24.31
N ASP A 412 -26.15 -11.47 -24.35
CA ASP A 412 -27.00 -12.14 -25.35
C ASP A 412 -26.84 -11.62 -26.79
N ASP A 413 -26.36 -10.38 -26.96
CA ASP A 413 -26.10 -9.82 -28.30
C ASP A 413 -24.89 -10.49 -28.98
N LEU A 414 -24.13 -11.32 -28.25
CA LEU A 414 -22.98 -12.11 -28.70
C LEU A 414 -23.29 -13.62 -28.77
N ALA A 415 -24.48 -14.00 -29.23
CA ALA A 415 -24.95 -15.38 -29.36
C ALA A 415 -24.04 -16.35 -30.17
N ASN A 416 -22.94 -15.86 -30.77
CA ASN A 416 -21.96 -16.65 -31.51
C ASN A 416 -20.58 -16.75 -30.82
N THR A 417 -20.38 -16.15 -29.64
CA THR A 417 -19.08 -16.11 -28.94
C THR A 417 -19.26 -16.33 -27.43
N THR A 418 -19.36 -17.59 -27.03
CA THR A 418 -19.58 -18.07 -25.64
C THR A 418 -18.40 -17.86 -24.67
N THR A 419 -17.64 -16.77 -24.77
CA THR A 419 -16.39 -16.58 -23.98
C THR A 419 -16.17 -15.18 -23.41
N LEU A 420 -17.02 -14.20 -23.69
CA LEU A 420 -16.81 -12.83 -23.21
C LEU A 420 -17.51 -12.62 -21.85
N ALA A 421 -16.71 -12.38 -20.82
CA ALA A 421 -17.13 -12.08 -19.46
C ALA A 421 -16.40 -10.83 -18.96
N LEU A 422 -16.79 -10.32 -17.79
CA LEU A 422 -16.01 -9.29 -17.10
C LEU A 422 -14.59 -9.82 -16.78
N PRO A 423 -13.53 -8.98 -16.86
CA PRO A 423 -12.17 -9.42 -16.58
C PRO A 423 -12.01 -10.01 -15.18
N ASP A 424 -11.22 -11.07 -15.05
CA ASP A 424 -10.96 -11.75 -13.76
C ASP A 424 -10.28 -10.83 -12.72
N SER A 425 -9.63 -9.76 -13.17
CA SER A 425 -8.97 -8.76 -12.32
C SER A 425 -9.93 -7.79 -11.64
N LEU A 426 -11.20 -7.72 -12.09
CA LEU A 426 -12.19 -6.77 -11.60
C LEU A 426 -12.51 -7.04 -10.13
N THR A 427 -12.21 -6.04 -9.30
CA THR A 427 -12.34 -6.09 -7.85
C THR A 427 -13.49 -5.22 -7.33
N ALA A 428 -13.76 -4.09 -7.99
CA ALA A 428 -14.82 -3.17 -7.61
C ALA A 428 -15.70 -2.80 -8.81
N LEU A 429 -17.02 -3.01 -8.69
CA LEU A 429 -18.01 -2.65 -9.69
C LEU A 429 -19.09 -1.77 -9.07
N ARG A 430 -19.32 -0.59 -9.67
CA ARG A 430 -20.39 0.34 -9.27
C ARG A 430 -21.24 0.71 -10.47
N ILE A 431 -22.55 0.55 -10.34
CA ILE A 431 -23.55 1.08 -11.25
C ILE A 431 -24.51 1.95 -10.44
N SER A 432 -24.42 3.26 -10.62
CA SER A 432 -25.22 4.25 -9.88
C SER A 432 -26.09 5.09 -10.82
N TYR A 433 -27.29 5.41 -10.37
CA TYR A 433 -28.24 6.32 -11.02
C TYR A 433 -28.46 5.94 -12.49
N SER A 434 -29.05 4.76 -12.69
CA SER A 434 -29.36 4.18 -14.01
C SER A 434 -30.85 3.92 -14.18
N ASN A 435 -31.30 3.66 -15.41
CA ASN A 435 -32.70 3.32 -15.69
C ASN A 435 -32.98 1.80 -15.68
N LEU A 436 -32.24 1.07 -14.84
CA LEU A 436 -32.35 -0.38 -14.71
C LEU A 436 -33.62 -0.74 -13.93
N THR A 437 -34.48 -1.57 -14.51
CA THR A 437 -35.67 -2.11 -13.84
C THR A 437 -35.44 -3.51 -13.27
N ALA A 438 -34.31 -4.14 -13.63
CA ALA A 438 -33.88 -5.44 -13.15
C ALA A 438 -32.35 -5.48 -13.06
N VAL A 439 -31.82 -6.43 -12.28
CA VAL A 439 -30.37 -6.69 -12.24
C VAL A 439 -29.88 -7.09 -13.63
N PRO A 440 -28.78 -6.51 -14.14
CA PRO A 440 -28.23 -6.89 -15.44
C PRO A 440 -27.84 -8.37 -15.51
N ARG A 441 -28.17 -9.05 -16.62
CA ARG A 441 -27.86 -10.48 -16.80
C ARG A 441 -26.37 -10.78 -16.72
N LEU A 442 -25.52 -9.83 -17.12
CA LEU A 442 -24.07 -9.93 -16.99
C LEU A 442 -23.64 -10.25 -15.54
N LEU A 443 -24.38 -9.78 -14.53
CA LEU A 443 -24.07 -10.00 -13.11
C LEU A 443 -24.54 -11.37 -12.59
N ALA A 444 -25.14 -12.22 -13.45
CA ALA A 444 -25.43 -13.62 -13.11
C ALA A 444 -24.15 -14.47 -13.05
N SER A 445 -23.02 -13.94 -13.49
CA SER A 445 -21.68 -14.50 -13.31
C SER A 445 -20.71 -13.36 -13.03
N VAL A 446 -20.15 -13.30 -11.82
CA VAL A 446 -19.18 -12.27 -11.44
C VAL A 446 -17.78 -12.89 -11.27
N PRO A 447 -16.71 -12.12 -11.51
CA PRO A 447 -15.33 -12.57 -11.26
C PRO A 447 -15.12 -13.02 -9.81
N SER A 448 -14.27 -14.03 -9.61
CA SER A 448 -13.95 -14.57 -8.28
C SER A 448 -13.22 -13.58 -7.37
N HIS A 449 -12.58 -12.57 -7.96
CA HIS A 449 -11.88 -11.49 -7.25
C HIS A 449 -12.77 -10.28 -6.93
N LEU A 450 -14.04 -10.29 -7.33
CA LEU A 450 -14.96 -9.20 -7.02
C LEU A 450 -15.17 -9.09 -5.50
N ILE A 451 -14.85 -7.92 -4.96
CA ILE A 451 -14.90 -7.62 -3.52
C ILE A 451 -16.01 -6.62 -3.21
N TYR A 452 -16.26 -5.70 -4.13
CA TYR A 452 -17.23 -4.64 -3.95
C TYR A 452 -18.21 -4.57 -5.12
N LEU A 453 -19.50 -4.72 -4.82
CA LEU A 453 -20.58 -4.58 -5.78
C LEU A 453 -21.58 -3.53 -5.28
N ARG A 454 -21.76 -2.44 -6.04
CA ARG A 454 -22.78 -1.42 -5.77
C ARG A 454 -23.75 -1.29 -6.94
N LEU A 455 -25.04 -1.41 -6.62
CA LEU A 455 -26.18 -1.04 -7.47
C LEU A 455 -26.97 0.04 -6.73
N GLU A 456 -27.11 1.22 -7.32
CA GLU A 456 -27.68 2.37 -6.62
C GLU A 456 -28.60 3.19 -7.53
N GLY A 457 -29.71 3.66 -7.00
CA GLY A 457 -30.57 4.64 -7.68
C GLY A 457 -31.17 4.10 -8.98
N ALA A 458 -31.70 2.88 -8.95
CA ALA A 458 -32.37 2.23 -10.07
C ALA A 458 -33.57 1.42 -9.58
N PRO A 459 -34.76 1.46 -10.23
CA PRO A 459 -35.99 0.85 -9.73
C PRO A 459 -36.04 -0.71 -9.82
N ILE A 460 -35.07 -1.40 -9.21
CA ILE A 460 -34.94 -2.86 -9.14
C ILE A 460 -35.76 -3.44 -7.98
N THR A 461 -36.97 -3.91 -8.26
CA THR A 461 -37.90 -4.36 -7.21
C THR A 461 -37.55 -5.71 -6.57
N THR A 462 -36.82 -6.58 -7.27
CA THR A 462 -36.47 -7.92 -6.79
C THR A 462 -35.08 -8.35 -7.27
N ILE A 463 -34.39 -9.15 -6.45
CA ILE A 463 -33.12 -9.79 -6.81
C ILE A 463 -33.35 -11.31 -6.90
N PRO A 464 -33.39 -11.89 -8.11
CA PRO A 464 -33.52 -13.34 -8.28
C PRO A 464 -32.38 -14.13 -7.62
N GLU A 465 -32.69 -15.34 -7.16
CA GLU A 465 -31.77 -16.23 -6.43
C GLU A 465 -30.48 -16.56 -7.20
N MET A 466 -30.53 -16.59 -8.53
CA MET A 466 -29.36 -16.82 -9.37
C MET A 466 -28.25 -15.78 -9.15
N TYR A 467 -28.62 -14.51 -8.93
CA TYR A 467 -27.65 -13.44 -8.68
C TYR A 467 -27.06 -13.56 -7.28
N VAL A 468 -27.88 -13.87 -6.29
CA VAL A 468 -27.43 -14.09 -4.92
C VAL A 468 -26.41 -15.23 -4.84
N LYS A 469 -26.64 -16.32 -5.58
CA LYS A 469 -25.67 -17.41 -5.72
C LYS A 469 -24.39 -16.98 -6.42
N ALA A 470 -24.49 -16.17 -7.48
CA ALA A 470 -23.33 -15.64 -8.18
C ALA A 470 -22.48 -14.73 -7.26
N TRP A 471 -23.12 -13.97 -6.36
CA TRP A 471 -22.45 -13.01 -5.49
C TRP A 471 -21.99 -13.60 -4.15
N ALA A 472 -22.07 -14.92 -3.97
CA ALA A 472 -21.77 -15.60 -2.70
C ALA A 472 -20.33 -15.40 -2.19
N THR A 473 -19.39 -14.99 -3.06
CA THR A 473 -18.00 -14.70 -2.70
C THR A 473 -17.73 -13.22 -2.41
N VAL A 474 -18.71 -12.35 -2.62
CA VAL A 474 -18.58 -10.89 -2.51
C VAL A 474 -18.78 -10.44 -1.06
N PRO A 475 -17.75 -9.88 -0.39
CA PRO A 475 -17.79 -9.47 1.00
C PRO A 475 -18.53 -8.16 1.26
N SER A 476 -18.65 -7.29 0.26
CA SER A 476 -19.34 -5.99 0.38
C SER A 476 -20.33 -5.79 -0.75
N ILE A 477 -21.61 -5.75 -0.41
CA ILE A 477 -22.71 -5.56 -1.36
C ILE A 477 -23.54 -4.34 -0.94
N SER A 478 -23.80 -3.45 -1.89
CA SER A 478 -24.61 -2.26 -1.70
C SER A 478 -25.72 -2.24 -2.76
N ILE A 479 -26.98 -2.31 -2.32
CA ILE A 479 -28.16 -2.26 -3.18
C ILE A 479 -29.09 -1.16 -2.66
N ASN A 480 -28.72 0.08 -2.96
CA ASN A 480 -29.32 1.28 -2.40
C ASN A 480 -30.36 1.86 -3.34
N GLU A 481 -31.43 2.43 -2.79
CA GLU A 481 -32.45 3.15 -3.55
C GLU A 481 -33.04 2.29 -4.69
N ALA A 482 -33.16 0.98 -4.44
CA ALA A 482 -33.54 0.00 -5.45
C ALA A 482 -35.03 -0.32 -5.48
N ASN A 483 -35.80 0.09 -4.45
CA ASN A 483 -37.22 -0.25 -4.27
C ASN A 483 -37.46 -1.72 -3.86
N LEU A 484 -36.50 -2.33 -3.15
CA LEU A 484 -36.65 -3.69 -2.60
C LEU A 484 -37.62 -3.70 -1.42
N SER A 485 -38.56 -4.65 -1.40
CA SER A 485 -39.48 -4.83 -0.25
C SER A 485 -38.99 -5.84 0.78
N LYS A 486 -37.99 -6.65 0.44
CA LYS A 486 -37.45 -7.73 1.27
C LYS A 486 -35.95 -7.86 1.07
N ILE A 487 -35.24 -8.27 2.13
CA ILE A 487 -33.84 -8.69 2.04
C ILE A 487 -33.78 -10.02 1.25
N PRO A 488 -32.93 -10.14 0.22
CA PRO A 488 -32.74 -11.41 -0.50
C PRO A 488 -32.23 -12.50 0.45
N VAL A 489 -33.04 -13.54 0.68
CA VAL A 489 -32.79 -14.53 1.74
C VAL A 489 -31.48 -15.30 1.57
N GLY A 490 -31.01 -15.53 0.35
CA GLY A 490 -29.73 -16.19 0.12
C GLY A 490 -28.51 -15.39 0.63
N LEU A 491 -28.63 -14.06 0.78
CA LEU A 491 -27.56 -13.23 1.37
C LEU A 491 -27.40 -13.51 2.87
N LEU A 492 -28.47 -13.94 3.54
CA LEU A 492 -28.46 -14.25 4.98
C LEU A 492 -27.63 -15.49 5.30
N ALA A 493 -27.42 -16.37 4.31
CA ALA A 493 -26.60 -17.57 4.42
C ALA A 493 -25.13 -17.35 4.01
N SER A 494 -24.76 -16.13 3.57
CA SER A 494 -23.40 -15.85 3.13
C SER A 494 -22.40 -15.93 4.28
N THR A 495 -21.29 -16.61 4.05
CA THR A 495 -20.17 -16.70 5.01
C THR A 495 -19.07 -15.66 4.74
N THR A 496 -19.14 -14.97 3.61
CA THR A 496 -18.13 -14.01 3.16
C THR A 496 -18.57 -12.55 3.34
N LEU A 497 -19.88 -12.30 3.34
CA LEU A 497 -20.47 -10.98 3.46
C LEU A 497 -20.17 -10.39 4.84
N GLY A 498 -19.45 -9.27 4.87
CA GLY A 498 -19.17 -8.48 6.07
C GLY A 498 -19.84 -7.11 6.06
N TRP A 499 -20.26 -6.63 4.90
CA TRP A 499 -20.90 -5.33 4.72
C TRP A 499 -22.08 -5.43 3.76
N LEU A 500 -23.26 -5.02 4.22
CA LEU A 500 -24.50 -5.00 3.43
C LEU A 500 -25.20 -3.66 3.58
N GLU A 501 -25.31 -2.91 2.50
CA GLU A 501 -26.12 -1.68 2.44
C GLU A 501 -27.39 -1.93 1.64
N LEU A 502 -28.52 -1.60 2.25
CA LEU A 502 -29.85 -1.66 1.65
C LEU A 502 -30.60 -0.34 1.92
N ARG A 503 -29.87 0.77 1.95
CA ARG A 503 -30.39 2.12 2.23
C ARG A 503 -31.48 2.51 1.23
N GLY A 504 -32.53 3.19 1.69
CA GLY A 504 -33.54 3.79 0.80
C GLY A 504 -34.40 2.79 0.04
N ASN A 505 -34.61 1.59 0.59
CA ASN A 505 -35.52 0.59 0.07
C ASN A 505 -36.89 0.65 0.79
N ARG A 506 -37.73 -0.38 0.61
CA ARG A 506 -39.04 -0.54 1.25
C ARG A 506 -39.06 -1.76 2.17
N ILE A 507 -37.95 -2.03 2.87
CA ILE A 507 -37.82 -3.20 3.74
C ILE A 507 -38.56 -2.94 5.04
N ALA A 508 -39.51 -3.81 5.38
CA ALA A 508 -40.35 -3.66 6.58
C ALA A 508 -39.88 -4.49 7.78
N TYR A 509 -39.07 -5.52 7.56
CA TYR A 509 -38.53 -6.36 8.64
C TYR A 509 -37.25 -7.08 8.21
N VAL A 510 -36.45 -7.44 9.21
CA VAL A 510 -35.30 -8.34 9.06
C VAL A 510 -35.72 -9.76 9.47
N PRO A 511 -35.43 -10.81 8.70
CA PRO A 511 -35.85 -12.16 9.05
C PRO A 511 -35.34 -12.62 10.43
N PRO A 512 -36.21 -13.20 11.28
CA PRO A 512 -35.88 -13.56 12.66
C PRO A 512 -34.84 -14.68 12.79
N GLU A 513 -34.68 -15.50 11.75
CA GLU A 513 -33.70 -16.58 11.66
C GLU A 513 -32.27 -16.10 11.37
N TRP A 514 -32.08 -14.85 10.92
CA TRP A 514 -30.75 -14.38 10.56
C TRP A 514 -29.85 -14.19 11.78
N ARG A 515 -28.60 -14.63 11.65
CA ARG A 515 -27.55 -14.55 12.66
C ARG A 515 -26.25 -14.09 11.98
N PRO A 516 -25.99 -12.78 11.86
CA PRO A 516 -24.77 -12.29 11.23
C PRO A 516 -23.54 -12.59 12.10
N GLN A 517 -22.36 -12.66 11.45
CA GLN A 517 -21.08 -12.87 12.13
C GLN A 517 -20.64 -11.60 12.88
N VAL A 518 -19.72 -11.75 13.84
CA VAL A 518 -19.07 -10.60 14.50
C VAL A 518 -18.24 -9.84 13.46
N GLY A 519 -18.34 -8.51 13.47
CA GLY A 519 -17.72 -7.61 12.49
C GLY A 519 -18.64 -7.25 11.32
N PHE A 520 -19.91 -7.70 11.33
CA PHE A 520 -20.87 -7.40 10.27
C PHE A 520 -21.41 -5.97 10.38
N THR A 521 -21.47 -5.25 9.25
CA THR A 521 -22.12 -3.94 9.15
C THR A 521 -23.34 -4.04 8.25
N LEU A 522 -24.49 -3.61 8.77
CA LEU A 522 -25.76 -3.57 8.09
C LEU A 522 -26.31 -2.14 8.07
N ASP A 523 -26.51 -1.61 6.87
CA ASP A 523 -27.22 -0.36 6.68
C ASP A 523 -28.62 -0.64 6.11
N LEU A 524 -29.64 -0.29 6.90
CA LEU A 524 -31.06 -0.33 6.57
C LEU A 524 -31.69 1.05 6.73
N SER A 525 -30.92 2.13 6.64
CA SER A 525 -31.46 3.47 6.79
C SER A 525 -32.49 3.80 5.69
N ALA A 526 -33.42 4.69 6.03
CA ALA A 526 -34.48 5.15 5.15
C ALA A 526 -35.36 4.04 4.54
N ASN A 527 -35.64 2.98 5.31
CA ASN A 527 -36.56 1.90 4.95
C ASN A 527 -37.95 2.10 5.62
N GLU A 528 -38.71 1.01 5.77
CA GLU A 528 -40.07 0.98 6.34
C GLU A 528 -40.14 0.14 7.64
N LEU A 529 -39.02 0.03 8.37
CA LEU A 529 -38.95 -0.72 9.63
C LEU A 529 -39.76 -0.04 10.74
N MET A 530 -40.87 -0.66 11.18
CA MET A 530 -41.65 -0.16 12.32
C MET A 530 -41.06 -0.56 13.67
N ASP A 531 -40.31 -1.66 13.71
CA ASP A 531 -39.56 -2.13 14.86
C ASP A 531 -38.13 -2.47 14.43
N GLY A 532 -37.16 -2.32 15.34
CA GLY A 532 -35.76 -2.59 15.04
C GLY A 532 -35.46 -4.10 15.07
N PRO A 533 -34.41 -4.55 14.37
CA PRO A 533 -33.99 -5.95 14.35
C PRO A 533 -33.17 -6.29 15.61
N TRP A 534 -33.79 -6.16 16.79
CA TRP A 534 -33.11 -6.29 18.08
C TRP A 534 -32.48 -7.66 18.33
N HIS A 535 -32.95 -8.70 17.64
CA HIS A 535 -32.40 -10.06 17.72
C HIS A 535 -30.99 -10.20 17.13
N ILE A 536 -30.56 -9.26 16.27
CA ILE A 536 -29.19 -9.20 15.73
C ILE A 536 -28.38 -8.02 16.29
N ALA A 537 -28.97 -7.21 17.17
CA ALA A 537 -28.30 -6.09 17.81
C ALA A 537 -27.39 -6.63 18.94
N GLN A 538 -26.11 -6.81 18.64
CA GLN A 538 -25.12 -7.37 19.55
C GLN A 538 -23.74 -6.70 19.38
N PRO A 539 -22.86 -6.74 20.39
CA PRO A 539 -21.52 -6.19 20.27
C PRO A 539 -20.76 -6.74 19.05
N GLY A 540 -20.21 -5.82 18.24
CA GLY A 540 -19.49 -6.16 17.02
C GLY A 540 -20.36 -6.28 15.77
N VAL A 541 -21.68 -6.08 15.86
CA VAL A 541 -22.54 -5.84 14.70
C VAL A 541 -22.93 -4.37 14.68
N THR A 542 -22.68 -3.69 13.56
CA THR A 542 -23.09 -2.29 13.35
C THR A 542 -24.40 -2.25 12.58
N LEU A 543 -25.40 -1.57 13.12
CA LEU A 543 -26.73 -1.40 12.54
C LEU A 543 -27.01 0.09 12.34
N GLU A 544 -27.12 0.50 11.09
CA GLU A 544 -27.58 1.83 10.71
C GLU A 544 -29.09 1.74 10.35
N LEU A 545 -29.94 2.28 11.23
CA LEU A 545 -31.40 2.16 11.16
C LEU A 545 -32.08 3.54 11.04
N SER A 546 -31.31 4.59 10.76
CA SER A 546 -31.81 5.95 10.67
C SER A 546 -32.97 6.10 9.70
N SER A 547 -33.83 7.10 9.89
CA SER A 547 -34.92 7.45 8.97
C SER A 547 -35.93 6.31 8.71
N ASN A 548 -36.09 5.42 9.70
CA ASN A 548 -37.15 4.40 9.72
C ASN A 548 -38.29 4.82 10.68
N PRO A 549 -39.52 4.30 10.50
CA PRO A 549 -40.65 4.57 11.39
C PRO A 549 -40.57 3.86 12.76
N ILE A 550 -39.38 3.75 13.37
CA ILE A 550 -39.16 3.11 14.68
C ILE A 550 -39.54 4.08 15.79
N ALA A 551 -40.59 3.76 16.55
CA ALA A 551 -41.10 4.61 17.63
C ALA A 551 -40.49 4.32 19.00
N SER A 552 -39.98 3.10 19.22
CA SER A 552 -39.46 2.67 20.50
C SER A 552 -38.34 1.66 20.33
N VAL A 553 -37.47 1.56 21.32
CA VAL A 553 -36.41 0.56 21.42
C VAL A 553 -36.83 -0.52 22.41
N SER A 554 -36.46 -1.78 22.16
CA SER A 554 -36.72 -2.88 23.09
C SER A 554 -35.97 -2.71 24.41
N ASN A 555 -36.64 -2.98 25.55
CA ASN A 555 -36.03 -2.96 26.88
C ASN A 555 -34.88 -3.98 27.05
N ALA A 556 -34.78 -4.96 26.15
CA ALA A 556 -33.70 -5.95 26.15
C ALA A 556 -32.45 -5.48 25.41
N LEU A 557 -32.50 -4.34 24.70
CA LEU A 557 -31.34 -3.79 24.01
C LEU A 557 -30.36 -3.20 25.04
N ASP A 558 -29.08 -3.52 24.88
CA ASP A 558 -28.01 -2.89 25.65
C ASP A 558 -27.87 -1.41 25.22
N GLU A 559 -28.16 -0.49 26.13
CA GLU A 559 -28.04 0.96 25.91
C GLU A 559 -26.64 1.39 25.46
N THR A 560 -25.60 0.63 25.81
CA THR A 560 -24.23 0.95 25.37
C THR A 560 -24.06 0.84 23.86
N LEU A 561 -24.89 0.05 23.16
CA LEU A 561 -24.88 -0.06 21.70
C LEU A 561 -25.37 1.23 21.04
N LEU A 562 -26.36 1.89 21.64
CA LEU A 562 -26.83 3.20 21.20
C LEU A 562 -25.76 4.26 21.49
N GLN A 563 -25.20 4.28 22.71
CA GLN A 563 -24.22 5.29 23.11
C GLN A 563 -22.93 5.22 22.29
N LYS A 564 -22.50 4.01 21.90
CA LYS A 564 -21.34 3.81 20.99
C LYS A 564 -21.69 4.03 19.52
N ARG A 565 -22.94 4.32 19.18
CA ARG A 565 -23.45 4.42 17.80
C ARG A 565 -23.16 3.17 16.96
N THR A 566 -23.13 2.00 17.60
CA THR A 566 -23.17 0.72 16.88
C THR A 566 -24.59 0.39 16.45
N VAL A 567 -25.60 0.95 17.11
CA VAL A 567 -26.98 1.01 16.62
C VAL A 567 -27.34 2.49 16.49
N VAL A 568 -27.64 2.93 15.26
CA VAL A 568 -27.96 4.33 14.95
C VAL A 568 -29.43 4.43 14.56
N LEU A 569 -30.14 5.40 15.14
CA LEU A 569 -31.59 5.60 14.99
C LEU A 569 -31.93 7.05 14.62
N ASP A 570 -30.98 7.79 14.04
CA ASP A 570 -31.17 9.21 13.74
C ASP A 570 -32.41 9.41 12.84
N ASP A 571 -33.12 10.54 12.98
CA ASP A 571 -34.34 10.81 12.19
C ASP A 571 -35.46 9.75 12.32
N THR A 572 -35.55 9.05 13.45
CA THR A 572 -36.67 8.14 13.78
C THR A 572 -37.66 8.80 14.78
N PRO A 573 -38.93 8.35 14.87
CA PRO A 573 -39.85 8.81 15.91
C PRO A 573 -39.35 8.59 17.36
N PHE A 574 -38.53 7.56 17.59
CA PHE A 574 -37.81 7.37 18.86
C PHE A 574 -36.88 8.55 19.17
N CYS A 575 -36.10 9.00 18.19
CA CYS A 575 -35.22 10.16 18.35
C CYS A 575 -35.98 11.48 18.47
N ALA A 576 -37.14 11.61 17.83
CA ALA A 576 -37.98 12.81 17.95
C ALA A 576 -38.62 12.97 19.35
N SER A 577 -38.89 11.86 20.05
CA SER A 577 -39.55 11.86 21.36
C SER A 577 -38.57 11.85 22.55
N SER A 578 -37.32 11.49 22.33
CA SER A 578 -36.30 11.42 23.39
C SER A 578 -35.69 12.81 23.66
N SER A 579 -36.10 13.42 24.77
CA SER A 579 -35.56 14.70 25.20
C SER A 579 -34.24 14.50 25.96
N SER A 580 -33.13 14.88 25.32
CA SER A 580 -31.86 15.33 25.94
C SER A 580 -30.82 14.32 26.47
N SER A 581 -31.03 12.99 26.44
CA SER A 581 -29.98 12.00 26.80
C SER A 581 -29.71 10.92 25.74
N SER A 582 -30.32 11.04 24.56
CA SER A 582 -30.22 10.04 23.49
C SER A 582 -29.05 10.37 22.52
N PRO A 583 -28.28 9.39 22.03
CA PRO A 583 -27.18 9.59 21.09
C PRO A 583 -27.63 9.98 19.66
N CYS A 584 -28.89 10.42 19.51
CA CYS A 584 -29.51 10.82 18.26
C CYS A 584 -28.88 12.10 17.70
N GLN A 585 -28.61 12.09 16.40
CA GLN A 585 -28.16 13.26 15.65
C GLN A 585 -29.24 13.71 14.66
N SER A 586 -29.22 14.99 14.31
CA SER A 586 -30.11 15.55 13.29
C SER A 586 -29.60 15.22 11.89
N LYS A 587 -30.52 14.93 10.97
CA LYS A 587 -30.25 14.77 9.53
C LYS A 587 -30.90 15.90 8.73
N CYS A 588 -30.26 16.31 7.64
CA CYS A 588 -30.79 17.33 6.74
C CYS A 588 -31.85 16.78 5.77
N ALA A 589 -31.79 15.49 5.42
CA ALA A 589 -32.77 14.80 4.59
C ALA A 589 -32.84 13.32 4.92
N ARG A 590 -33.97 12.68 4.61
CA ARG A 590 -34.26 11.28 4.92
C ARG A 590 -33.19 10.31 4.41
N LEU A 591 -32.81 10.44 3.14
CA LEU A 591 -31.85 9.54 2.48
C LEU A 591 -30.40 9.98 2.64
N CYS A 592 -30.15 11.14 3.25
CA CYS A 592 -28.82 11.72 3.40
C CYS A 592 -28.33 11.58 4.84
N GLU A 593 -27.38 10.68 5.06
CA GLU A 593 -26.68 10.57 6.34
C GLU A 593 -25.69 11.72 6.49
N SER A 594 -25.55 12.26 7.69
CA SER A 594 -24.70 13.44 7.92
C SER A 594 -23.22 13.19 7.58
N LYS A 595 -22.78 11.93 7.60
CA LYS A 595 -21.41 11.53 7.18
C LYS A 595 -21.22 11.50 5.66
N PHE A 596 -22.29 11.55 4.86
CA PHE A 596 -22.18 11.56 3.40
C PHE A 596 -21.85 12.95 2.85
N ILE A 597 -22.25 14.01 3.54
CA ILE A 597 -22.02 15.38 3.09
C ILE A 597 -20.52 15.70 3.15
N GLY A 598 -19.91 15.99 2.00
CA GLY A 598 -18.48 16.33 1.94
C GLY A 598 -17.56 15.11 2.16
N ASN A 599 -18.05 13.90 1.88
CA ASN A 599 -17.29 12.65 1.96
C ASN A 599 -16.52 12.30 0.68
N GLY A 600 -16.49 13.19 -0.33
CA GLY A 600 -15.77 13.00 -1.58
C GLY A 600 -16.46 12.08 -2.60
N ASN A 601 -17.64 11.54 -2.29
CA ASN A 601 -18.49 10.77 -3.19
C ASN A 601 -19.70 11.63 -3.58
N CYS A 602 -20.09 11.64 -4.86
CA CYS A 602 -21.34 12.29 -5.25
C CYS A 602 -22.54 11.42 -4.81
N ASP A 603 -23.07 11.73 -3.63
CA ASP A 603 -24.25 11.11 -3.03
C ASP A 603 -25.49 11.92 -3.42
N TRP A 604 -26.13 11.51 -4.51
CA TRP A 604 -27.25 12.25 -5.12
C TRP A 604 -28.41 12.54 -4.16
N SER A 605 -28.65 11.63 -3.22
CA SER A 605 -29.63 11.82 -2.14
C SER A 605 -29.31 13.01 -1.21
N CYS A 606 -28.04 13.38 -1.08
CA CYS A 606 -27.55 14.53 -0.34
C CYS A 606 -27.43 15.80 -1.20
N TYR A 607 -27.51 15.68 -2.53
CA TYR A 607 -27.45 16.81 -3.46
C TYR A 607 -28.76 17.64 -3.47
N ASN A 608 -29.01 18.35 -2.37
CA ASN A 608 -30.16 19.24 -2.22
C ASN A 608 -29.83 20.43 -1.31
N ALA A 609 -30.62 21.50 -1.38
CA ALA A 609 -30.34 22.74 -0.64
C ALA A 609 -30.31 22.57 0.89
N ALA A 610 -31.11 21.66 1.45
CA ALA A 610 -31.14 21.42 2.90
C ALA A 610 -29.84 20.74 3.39
N CYS A 611 -29.21 19.95 2.54
CA CYS A 611 -27.94 19.25 2.79
C CYS A 611 -26.74 19.96 2.15
N ALA A 612 -26.86 21.26 1.86
CA ALA A 612 -25.81 22.08 1.26
C ALA A 612 -25.19 21.47 -0.02
N PHE A 613 -26.04 20.85 -0.86
CA PHE A 613 -25.64 20.24 -2.13
C PHE A 613 -24.48 19.24 -1.98
N ASP A 614 -24.59 18.34 -0.99
CA ASP A 614 -23.61 17.30 -0.71
C ASP A 614 -22.20 17.83 -0.41
N GLY A 615 -22.11 19.05 0.10
CA GLY A 615 -20.81 19.69 0.38
C GLY A 615 -19.97 20.00 -0.86
N GLY A 616 -20.55 19.91 -2.07
CA GLY A 616 -19.86 20.12 -3.35
C GLY A 616 -19.27 18.86 -3.99
N ASP A 617 -19.50 17.66 -3.43
CA ASP A 617 -18.89 16.42 -3.94
C ASP A 617 -19.35 16.05 -5.37
N CYS A 618 -20.51 16.54 -5.78
CA CYS A 618 -21.05 16.35 -7.14
C CYS A 618 -20.50 17.32 -8.20
N ASP A 619 -19.68 18.31 -7.84
CA ASP A 619 -19.15 19.31 -8.78
C ASP A 619 -18.31 18.66 -9.89
N SER A 620 -17.54 17.62 -9.55
CA SER A 620 -16.70 16.87 -10.52
C SER A 620 -17.52 16.09 -11.55
N TYR A 621 -18.82 15.87 -11.29
CA TYR A 621 -19.77 15.30 -12.25
C TYR A 621 -20.36 16.38 -13.18
N GLY A 622 -20.11 17.67 -12.92
CA GLY A 622 -20.68 18.80 -13.65
C GLY A 622 -22.12 19.10 -13.23
N PHE A 623 -22.47 18.80 -11.99
CA PHE A 623 -23.67 19.31 -11.33
C PHE A 623 -23.22 20.45 -10.42
N THR A 624 -23.61 21.67 -10.74
CA THR A 624 -23.22 22.92 -10.05
C THR A 624 -24.41 23.81 -9.85
#